data_AF-A0A0G0L9E6-F1
#
_entry.id   AF-A0A0G0L9E6-F1
#
_cell.length_a   1.000
_cell.length_b   1.000
_cell.length_c   1.000
_cell.angle_alpha   90.00
_cell.angle_beta   90.00
_cell.angle_gamma   90.00
#
_symmetry.space_group_name_H-M   'P 1'
#
loop_
_entity.id
_entity.type
_entity.pdbx_description
1 polymer ?
#
loop_
_entity_poly.entity_id
_entity_poly.type
_entity_poly.pdbx_seq_one_letter_code
_entity_poly.pdbx_strand_id
1 'polypeptide(L)'
;MSKYSWFTDSIQNLQDEGFYNTPRIIDSPIGAEILIGGKKYLNFASNNYLGFANDPRLIRAAKSAIEKYGIGPAAVRTIAGTTTLHQELEKRLAEFKKVDDVVVFQSGFTANLAVIPTIAVEGDLIFSDELNHASIIDACRLSKAEVVRYLHLNSSDLEEKLKKAKNIGKKIIVTDGVFSMDGDIAPLPELAKLAQKYEALLIVDDAHGEGVLGKNGRGVVDHFGLHGKVDIEVGTLSKAFGVVGGFAGGKKEIIAWLR
;
A
#
# COMPACT_ATOMS: atom_id res chain seq x y z
N MET A 1 23.26 20.03 -29.96
CA MET A 1 22.38 18.93 -29.50
C MET A 1 21.13 19.55 -28.89
N SER A 2 19.95 19.01 -29.20
CA SER A 2 18.70 19.47 -28.60
C SER A 2 18.65 19.06 -27.12
N LYS A 3 18.11 19.90 -26.23
CA LYS A 3 17.84 19.50 -24.82
C LYS A 3 16.90 18.28 -24.71
N TYR A 4 16.28 17.88 -25.82
CA TYR A 4 15.41 16.72 -25.91
C TYR A 4 16.09 15.45 -26.44
N SER A 5 17.33 15.51 -26.96
CA SER A 5 17.95 14.34 -27.62
C SER A 5 18.14 13.17 -26.67
N TRP A 6 18.47 13.43 -25.40
CA TRP A 6 18.65 12.36 -24.42
C TRP A 6 17.35 11.56 -24.18
N PHE A 7 16.16 12.15 -24.35
CA PHE A 7 14.90 11.41 -24.24
C PHE A 7 14.73 10.41 -25.38
N THR A 8 14.99 10.84 -26.61
CA THR A 8 14.89 9.95 -27.79
C THR A 8 15.94 8.85 -27.72
N ASP A 9 17.16 9.20 -27.30
CA ASP A 9 18.25 8.22 -27.15
C ASP A 9 17.91 7.20 -26.04
N SER A 10 17.35 7.64 -24.92
CA SER A 10 16.92 6.75 -23.82
C SER A 10 15.77 5.83 -24.23
N ILE A 11 14.80 6.34 -25.00
CA ILE A 11 13.70 5.54 -25.54
C ILE A 11 14.25 4.47 -26.50
N GLN A 12 15.16 4.85 -27.39
CA GLN A 12 15.79 3.91 -28.32
C GLN A 12 16.55 2.81 -27.57
N ASN A 13 17.32 3.16 -26.54
CA ASN A 13 18.03 2.19 -25.72
C ASN A 13 17.06 1.19 -25.05
N LEU A 14 15.93 1.66 -24.49
CA LEU A 14 14.91 0.78 -23.93
C LEU A 14 14.30 -0.15 -24.99
N GLN A 15 14.14 0.31 -26.23
CA GLN A 15 13.64 -0.51 -27.33
C GLN A 15 14.66 -1.56 -27.75
N ASP A 16 15.92 -1.18 -27.88
CA ASP A 16 17.03 -2.06 -28.26
C ASP A 16 17.28 -3.15 -27.21
N GLU A 17 17.11 -2.83 -25.93
CA GLU A 17 17.21 -3.79 -24.81
C GLU A 17 15.93 -4.61 -24.57
N GLY A 18 14.82 -4.28 -25.26
CA GLY A 18 13.53 -4.97 -25.11
C GLY A 18 12.76 -4.61 -23.83
N PHE A 19 13.16 -3.55 -23.12
CA PHE A 19 12.48 -3.05 -21.91
C PHE A 19 11.42 -1.98 -22.20
N TYR A 20 11.30 -1.51 -23.44
CA TYR A 20 10.28 -0.53 -23.81
C TYR A 20 8.87 -1.14 -23.76
N ASN A 21 8.14 -0.84 -22.69
CA ASN A 21 6.78 -1.33 -22.48
C ASN A 21 5.74 -0.48 -23.23
N THR A 22 4.88 -1.13 -24.00
CA THR A 22 3.73 -0.48 -24.66
C THR A 22 2.44 -1.04 -24.09
N PRO A 23 1.71 -0.28 -23.25
CA PRO A 23 0.47 -0.75 -22.63
C PRO A 23 -0.59 -1.13 -23.66
N ARG A 24 -1.32 -2.22 -23.40
CA ARG A 24 -2.51 -2.59 -24.17
C ARG A 24 -3.70 -1.74 -23.70
N ILE A 25 -4.51 -1.27 -24.65
CA ILE A 25 -5.73 -0.50 -24.37
C ILE A 25 -6.89 -1.47 -24.16
N ILE A 26 -7.59 -1.35 -23.03
CA ILE A 26 -8.75 -2.17 -22.70
C ILE A 26 -10.02 -1.37 -23.01
N ASP A 27 -10.86 -1.93 -23.88
CA ASP A 27 -12.07 -1.30 -24.44
C ASP A 27 -13.37 -1.79 -23.75
N SER A 28 -13.26 -2.41 -22.58
CA SER A 28 -14.38 -2.98 -21.82
C SER A 28 -14.24 -2.70 -20.32
N PRO A 29 -15.31 -2.93 -19.52
CA PRO A 29 -15.14 -3.06 -18.07
C PRO A 29 -14.11 -4.14 -17.72
N ILE A 30 -13.45 -3.97 -16.57
CA ILE A 30 -12.48 -4.95 -16.05
C ILE A 30 -13.21 -6.16 -15.47
N GLY A 31 -12.81 -7.35 -15.90
CA GLY A 31 -13.34 -8.63 -15.41
C GLY A 31 -12.50 -9.80 -15.89
N ALA A 32 -13.05 -11.01 -15.77
CA ALA A 32 -12.40 -12.24 -16.25
C ALA A 32 -12.21 -12.23 -17.77
N GLU A 33 -13.13 -11.62 -18.51
CA GLU A 33 -13.02 -11.36 -19.95
C GLU A 33 -12.86 -9.86 -20.19
N ILE A 34 -11.96 -9.47 -21.08
CA ILE A 34 -11.73 -8.08 -21.52
C ILE A 34 -11.72 -7.97 -23.05
N LEU A 35 -12.01 -6.78 -23.56
CA LEU A 35 -11.89 -6.44 -24.98
C LEU A 35 -10.61 -5.63 -25.22
N ILE A 36 -9.78 -6.05 -26.16
CA ILE A 36 -8.60 -5.29 -26.61
C ILE A 36 -8.65 -5.25 -28.13
N GLY A 37 -8.81 -4.06 -28.72
CA GLY A 37 -8.83 -3.89 -30.18
C GLY A 37 -9.92 -4.71 -30.87
N GLY A 38 -11.10 -4.80 -30.26
CA GLY A 38 -12.25 -5.56 -30.78
C GLY A 38 -12.18 -7.08 -30.60
N LYS A 39 -11.12 -7.62 -29.99
CA LYS A 39 -10.99 -9.06 -29.69
C LYS A 39 -11.13 -9.34 -28.19
N LYS A 40 -11.85 -10.41 -27.85
CA LYS A 40 -12.01 -10.88 -26.46
C LYS A 40 -10.78 -11.65 -25.99
N TYR A 41 -10.38 -11.41 -24.74
CA TYR A 41 -9.29 -12.09 -24.05
C TYR A 41 -9.69 -12.47 -22.63
N LEU A 42 -9.12 -13.56 -22.10
CA LEU A 42 -9.15 -13.83 -20.67
C LEU A 42 -8.07 -13.01 -19.96
N ASN A 43 -8.43 -12.37 -18.85
CA ASN A 43 -7.55 -11.48 -18.11
C ASN A 43 -6.92 -12.18 -16.89
N PHE A 44 -5.72 -12.72 -17.08
CA PHE A 44 -4.91 -13.31 -16.00
C PHE A 44 -3.88 -12.34 -15.40
N ALA A 45 -3.94 -11.05 -15.77
CA ALA A 45 -2.94 -10.04 -15.39
C ALA A 45 -3.54 -8.89 -14.56
N SER A 46 -4.71 -9.09 -13.95
CA SER A 46 -5.41 -8.08 -13.16
C SER A 46 -5.25 -8.32 -11.66
N ASN A 47 -5.15 -7.23 -10.90
CA ASN A 47 -5.25 -7.26 -9.44
C ASN A 47 -6.71 -7.23 -8.92
N ASN A 48 -7.69 -7.42 -9.79
CA ASN A 48 -9.11 -7.51 -9.44
C ASN A 48 -9.45 -8.89 -8.84
N TYR A 49 -8.79 -9.25 -7.74
CA TYR A 49 -8.78 -10.62 -7.18
C TYR A 49 -10.17 -11.18 -6.88
N LEU A 50 -11.09 -10.32 -6.42
CA LEU A 50 -12.45 -10.70 -6.06
C LEU A 50 -13.50 -10.37 -7.12
N GLY A 51 -13.09 -9.78 -8.26
CA GLY A 51 -14.01 -9.40 -9.33
C GLY A 51 -14.82 -8.13 -9.05
N PHE A 52 -14.52 -7.36 -8.00
CA PHE A 52 -15.32 -6.20 -7.60
C PHE A 52 -15.23 -4.98 -8.53
N ALA A 53 -14.20 -4.87 -9.36
CA ALA A 53 -14.04 -3.71 -10.24
C ALA A 53 -15.21 -3.46 -11.22
N ASN A 54 -16.03 -4.48 -11.49
CA ASN A 54 -17.24 -4.35 -12.31
C ASN A 54 -18.47 -4.97 -11.62
N ASP A 55 -18.50 -4.99 -10.29
CA ASP A 55 -19.63 -5.53 -9.54
C ASP A 55 -20.86 -4.58 -9.64
N PRO A 56 -22.04 -5.08 -10.03
CA PRO A 56 -23.24 -4.26 -10.17
C PRO A 56 -23.66 -3.51 -8.90
N ARG A 57 -23.34 -4.04 -7.71
CA ARG A 57 -23.64 -3.40 -6.42
C ARG A 57 -22.78 -2.16 -6.23
N LEU A 58 -21.49 -2.23 -6.56
CA LEU A 58 -20.55 -1.10 -6.48
C LEU A 58 -20.91 -0.02 -7.50
N ILE A 59 -21.25 -0.41 -8.74
CA ILE A 59 -21.71 0.53 -9.77
C ILE A 59 -22.94 1.31 -9.30
N ARG A 60 -23.93 0.63 -8.71
CA ARG A 60 -25.12 1.30 -8.16
C ARG A 60 -24.77 2.23 -7.01
N ALA A 61 -23.94 1.78 -6.06
CA ALA A 61 -23.52 2.63 -4.94
C ALA A 61 -22.79 3.89 -5.41
N ALA A 62 -21.91 3.77 -6.41
CA ALA A 62 -21.20 4.90 -7.00
C ALA A 62 -22.17 5.90 -7.67
N LYS A 63 -23.14 5.43 -8.47
CA LYS A 63 -24.16 6.29 -9.09
C LYS A 63 -24.95 7.06 -8.04
N SER A 64 -25.44 6.38 -7.00
CA SER A 64 -26.18 7.02 -5.92
C SER A 64 -25.32 8.03 -5.14
N ALA A 65 -24.03 7.75 -4.92
CA ALA A 65 -23.11 8.69 -4.30
C ALA A 65 -22.91 9.94 -5.16
N ILE A 66 -22.75 9.78 -6.48
CA ILE A 66 -22.59 10.89 -7.43
C ILE A 66 -23.84 11.78 -7.44
N GLU A 67 -25.04 11.18 -7.48
CA GLU A 67 -26.31 11.93 -7.44
C GLU A 67 -26.46 12.73 -6.13
N LYS A 68 -26.03 12.17 -5.01
CA LYS A 68 -26.19 12.78 -3.68
C LYS A 68 -25.11 13.80 -3.32
N TYR A 69 -23.84 13.52 -3.64
CA TYR A 69 -22.68 14.28 -3.16
C TYR A 69 -21.93 15.00 -4.29
N GLY A 70 -22.31 14.78 -5.55
CA GLY A 70 -21.56 15.25 -6.71
C GLY A 70 -20.31 14.38 -6.99
N ILE A 71 -19.52 14.81 -7.97
CA ILE A 71 -18.38 14.04 -8.50
C ILE A 71 -17.18 14.05 -7.55
N GLY A 72 -17.00 15.10 -6.76
CA GLY A 72 -15.83 15.20 -5.88
C GLY A 72 -15.87 16.36 -4.89
N PRO A 73 -14.93 16.39 -3.94
CA PRO A 73 -14.96 17.28 -2.79
C PRO A 73 -14.45 18.71 -3.06
N ALA A 74 -13.72 18.94 -4.16
CA ALA A 74 -13.14 20.24 -4.54
C ALA A 74 -12.26 20.96 -3.49
N ALA A 75 -11.83 20.26 -2.44
CA ALA A 75 -10.96 20.78 -1.38
C ALA A 75 -10.18 19.65 -0.69
N VAL A 76 -9.15 20.01 0.07
CA VAL A 76 -8.42 19.09 0.95
C VAL A 76 -9.25 18.74 2.19
N ARG A 77 -8.95 17.59 2.80
CA ARG A 77 -9.65 17.07 3.99
C ARG A 77 -9.69 18.07 5.15
N THR A 78 -8.61 18.83 5.35
CA THR A 78 -8.41 19.77 6.47
C THR A 78 -9.16 21.09 6.33
N ILE A 79 -9.71 21.42 5.16
CA ILE A 79 -10.40 22.70 4.92
C ILE A 79 -11.90 22.47 4.70
N ALA A 80 -12.28 21.93 3.54
CA ALA A 80 -13.68 21.76 3.15
C ALA A 80 -13.92 20.49 2.31
N GLY A 81 -12.97 19.56 2.31
CA GLY A 81 -13.00 18.37 1.44
C GLY A 81 -13.52 17.10 2.12
N THR A 82 -13.74 17.11 3.43
CA THR A 82 -14.22 15.94 4.16
C THR A 82 -15.74 15.82 4.05
N THR A 83 -16.21 14.79 3.35
CA THR A 83 -17.64 14.42 3.28
C THR A 83 -17.98 13.29 4.25
N THR A 84 -19.28 13.08 4.51
CA THR A 84 -19.77 11.94 5.31
C THR A 84 -19.27 10.59 4.79
N LEU A 85 -19.11 10.43 3.48
CA LEU A 85 -18.61 9.19 2.87
C LEU A 85 -17.18 8.86 3.32
N HIS A 86 -16.33 9.86 3.53
CA HIS A 86 -14.96 9.64 4.00
C HIS A 86 -14.95 9.07 5.42
N GLN A 87 -15.74 9.68 6.31
CA GLN A 87 -15.83 9.22 7.71
C GLN A 87 -16.47 7.83 7.81
N GLU A 88 -17.49 7.55 7.00
CA GLU A 88 -18.11 6.23 6.94
C GLU A 88 -17.13 5.17 6.42
N LEU A 89 -16.34 5.51 5.39
CA LEU A 89 -15.30 4.64 4.86
C LEU A 89 -14.21 4.36 5.90
N GLU A 90 -13.66 5.39 6.53
CA GLU A 90 -12.63 5.26 7.58
C GLU A 90 -13.12 4.39 8.74
N LYS A 91 -14.35 4.62 9.22
CA LYS A 91 -14.96 3.80 10.27
C LYS A 91 -15.10 2.33 9.84
N ARG A 92 -15.61 2.06 8.63
CA ARG A 92 -15.77 0.69 8.13
C ARG A 92 -14.44 -0.01 7.91
N LEU A 93 -13.42 0.71 7.46
CA LEU A 93 -12.08 0.17 7.32
C LEU A 93 -11.47 -0.15 8.69
N ALA A 94 -11.65 0.71 9.69
CA ALA A 94 -11.18 0.43 11.06
C ALA A 94 -11.85 -0.84 11.63
N GLU A 95 -13.17 -0.98 11.47
CA GLU A 95 -13.91 -2.19 11.84
C GLU A 95 -13.47 -3.44 11.04
N PHE A 96 -13.13 -3.27 9.75
CA PHE A 96 -12.65 -4.32 8.87
C PHE A 96 -11.20 -4.76 9.19
N LYS A 97 -10.32 -3.85 9.56
CA LYS A 97 -8.94 -4.17 9.93
C LYS A 97 -8.81 -4.55 11.41
N LYS A 98 -9.82 -4.27 12.23
CA LYS A 98 -9.81 -4.40 13.70
C LYS A 98 -8.73 -3.53 14.35
N VAL A 99 -8.65 -2.29 13.89
CA VAL A 99 -7.77 -1.25 14.40
C VAL A 99 -8.60 -0.12 15.01
N ASP A 100 -7.97 0.77 15.77
CA ASP A 100 -8.68 1.83 16.50
C ASP A 100 -9.23 2.92 15.58
N ASP A 101 -8.47 3.28 14.53
CA ASP A 101 -8.85 4.31 13.57
C ASP A 101 -8.18 4.07 12.21
N VAL A 102 -8.66 4.75 11.17
CA VAL A 102 -8.12 4.72 9.80
C VAL A 102 -8.13 6.11 9.18
N VAL A 103 -7.11 6.45 8.40
CA VAL A 103 -7.11 7.61 7.50
C VAL A 103 -6.97 7.14 6.05
N VAL A 104 -7.78 7.71 5.15
CA VAL A 104 -7.75 7.36 3.72
C VAL A 104 -6.94 8.34 2.87
N PHE A 105 -6.30 7.80 1.83
CA PHE A 105 -5.47 8.49 0.84
C PHE A 105 -5.95 8.18 -0.58
N GLN A 106 -5.39 8.88 -1.57
CA GLN A 106 -5.79 8.76 -2.98
C GLN A 106 -5.37 7.43 -3.63
N SER A 107 -4.33 6.78 -3.10
CA SER A 107 -3.85 5.45 -3.51
C SER A 107 -3.02 4.80 -2.39
N GLY A 108 -2.81 3.49 -2.45
CA GLY A 108 -1.85 2.79 -1.58
C GLY A 108 -0.42 3.33 -1.72
N PHE A 109 -0.05 3.80 -2.93
CA PHE A 109 1.22 4.49 -3.15
C PHE A 109 1.33 5.76 -2.29
N THR A 110 0.33 6.64 -2.37
CA THR A 110 0.30 7.87 -1.56
C THR A 110 0.17 7.61 -0.06
N ALA A 111 -0.45 6.49 0.33
CA ALA A 111 -0.54 6.10 1.74
C ALA A 111 0.87 5.83 2.31
N ASN A 112 1.70 5.03 1.63
CA ASN A 112 3.10 4.83 2.03
C ASN A 112 3.88 6.15 2.08
N LEU A 113 3.76 6.98 1.05
CA LEU A 113 4.43 8.28 0.96
C LEU A 113 3.97 9.27 2.04
N ALA A 114 2.78 9.10 2.62
CA ALA A 114 2.33 9.91 3.74
C ALA A 114 2.79 9.30 5.08
N VAL A 115 2.63 7.99 5.26
CA VAL A 115 2.87 7.29 6.53
C VAL A 115 4.34 7.34 6.93
N ILE A 116 5.23 6.81 6.09
CA ILE A 116 6.62 6.59 6.48
C ILE A 116 7.35 7.90 6.84
N PRO A 117 7.34 8.96 6.00
CA PRO A 117 8.05 10.20 6.33
C PRO A 117 7.38 11.04 7.43
N THR A 118 6.13 10.75 7.79
CA THR A 118 5.46 11.41 8.93
C THR A 118 5.83 10.75 10.26
N ILE A 119 6.21 9.46 10.22
CA ILE A 119 6.57 8.67 11.41
C ILE A 119 8.08 8.63 11.62
N ALA A 120 8.86 8.54 10.56
CA ALA A 120 10.32 8.50 10.59
C ALA A 120 10.91 9.79 10.02
N VAL A 121 11.89 10.34 10.72
CA VAL A 121 12.60 11.57 10.36
C VAL A 121 14.11 11.38 10.45
N GLU A 122 14.88 12.41 10.08
CA GLU A 122 16.33 12.42 10.25
C GLU A 122 16.74 12.08 11.70
N GLY A 123 17.67 11.13 11.85
CA GLY A 123 18.10 10.59 13.14
C GLY A 123 17.35 9.33 13.61
N ASP A 124 16.28 8.93 12.93
CA ASP A 124 15.63 7.63 13.12
C ASP A 124 16.22 6.56 12.18
N LEU A 125 15.88 5.29 12.44
CA LEU A 125 16.30 4.12 11.66
C LEU A 125 15.10 3.37 11.08
N ILE A 126 15.10 3.14 9.76
CA ILE A 126 14.12 2.31 9.06
C ILE A 126 14.79 1.01 8.60
N PHE A 127 14.27 -0.13 9.06
CA PHE A 127 14.63 -1.46 8.60
C PHE A 127 13.64 -1.91 7.52
N SER A 128 14.10 -1.97 6.27
CA SER A 128 13.25 -2.28 5.11
C SER A 128 13.66 -3.61 4.49
N ASP A 129 12.71 -4.48 4.20
CA ASP A 129 12.94 -5.65 3.33
C ASP A 129 13.48 -5.16 1.98
N GLU A 130 14.38 -5.92 1.37
CA GLU A 130 15.03 -5.52 0.13
C GLU A 130 14.13 -5.56 -1.10
N LEU A 131 13.05 -6.32 -1.05
CA LEU A 131 12.06 -6.42 -2.14
C LEU A 131 10.78 -5.63 -1.87
N ASN A 132 10.76 -4.78 -0.84
CA ASN A 132 9.63 -3.90 -0.56
C ASN A 132 9.20 -3.10 -1.78
N HIS A 133 7.90 -2.83 -1.88
CA HIS A 133 7.33 -2.10 -2.99
C HIS A 133 7.97 -0.72 -3.19
N ALA A 134 8.04 -0.25 -4.43
CA ALA A 134 8.67 1.02 -4.80
C ALA A 134 8.15 2.23 -3.99
N SER A 135 6.86 2.24 -3.62
CA SER A 135 6.31 3.31 -2.76
C SER A 135 6.91 3.34 -1.37
N ILE A 136 7.24 2.20 -0.78
CA ILE A 136 7.92 2.13 0.53
C ILE A 136 9.35 2.67 0.36
N ILE A 137 10.06 2.24 -0.68
CA ILE A 137 11.42 2.71 -0.98
C ILE A 137 11.44 4.24 -1.16
N ASP A 138 10.52 4.79 -1.94
CA ASP A 138 10.42 6.24 -2.17
C ASP A 138 10.01 7.01 -0.92
N ALA A 139 9.12 6.45 -0.10
CA ALA A 139 8.73 7.05 1.17
C ALA A 139 9.89 7.05 2.19
N CYS A 140 10.68 5.98 2.24
CA CYS A 140 11.91 5.91 3.03
C CYS A 140 12.90 7.01 2.60
N ARG A 141 13.08 7.24 1.29
CA ARG A 141 13.92 8.34 0.78
C ARG A 141 13.40 9.71 1.20
N LEU A 142 12.07 9.90 1.16
CA LEU A 142 11.42 11.15 1.56
C LEU A 142 11.57 11.44 3.07
N SER A 143 11.65 10.41 3.90
CA SER A 143 11.75 10.51 5.36
C SER A 143 13.06 11.14 5.88
N LYS A 144 14.15 11.04 5.11
CA LYS A 144 15.53 11.35 5.54
C LYS A 144 16.04 10.51 6.72
N ALA A 145 15.28 9.54 7.22
CA ALA A 145 15.78 8.57 8.18
C ALA A 145 16.87 7.69 7.55
N GLU A 146 17.75 7.13 8.37
CA GLU A 146 18.74 6.17 7.89
C GLU A 146 18.04 4.84 7.55
N VAL A 147 18.21 4.36 6.32
CA VAL A 147 17.58 3.13 5.84
C VAL A 147 18.56 1.98 5.90
N VAL A 148 18.25 0.98 6.71
CA VAL A 148 18.99 -0.27 6.86
C VAL A 148 18.21 -1.39 6.16
N ARG A 149 18.62 -1.72 4.94
CA ARG A 149 17.97 -2.79 4.16
C ARG A 149 18.31 -4.16 4.75
N TYR A 150 17.33 -5.05 4.95
CA TYR A 150 17.54 -6.45 5.34
C TYR A 150 17.17 -7.42 4.19
N LEU A 151 17.79 -8.60 4.20
CA LEU A 151 17.62 -9.63 3.18
C LEU A 151 16.18 -10.12 3.15
N HIS A 152 15.67 -10.38 1.95
CA HIS A 152 14.27 -10.73 1.72
C HIS A 152 13.80 -11.90 2.60
N LEU A 153 12.69 -11.71 3.33
CA LEU A 153 12.10 -12.68 4.28
C LEU A 153 13.04 -13.15 5.40
N ASN A 154 14.18 -12.51 5.60
CA ASN A 154 15.21 -12.99 6.53
C ASN A 154 15.15 -12.24 7.87
N SER A 155 14.33 -12.75 8.78
CA SER A 155 14.20 -12.21 10.13
C SER A 155 15.50 -12.31 10.96
N SER A 156 16.39 -13.25 10.65
CA SER A 156 17.70 -13.36 11.32
C SER A 156 18.64 -12.22 10.94
N ASP A 157 18.72 -11.89 9.65
CA ASP A 157 19.50 -10.73 9.18
C ASP A 157 18.92 -9.40 9.69
N LEU A 158 17.60 -9.27 9.74
CA LEU A 158 16.94 -8.15 10.42
C LEU A 158 17.37 -8.07 11.89
N GLU A 159 17.35 -9.18 12.62
CA GLU A 159 17.75 -9.18 14.03
C GLU A 159 19.22 -8.75 14.20
N GLU A 160 20.14 -9.22 13.35
CA GLU A 160 21.53 -8.78 13.39
C GLU A 160 21.67 -7.28 13.16
N LYS A 161 20.87 -6.71 12.26
CA LYS A 161 20.82 -5.27 11.98
C LYS A 161 20.24 -4.48 13.16
N LEU A 162 19.19 -4.98 13.78
CA LEU A 162 18.60 -4.40 14.99
C LEU A 162 19.58 -4.41 16.17
N LYS A 163 20.37 -5.48 16.36
CA LYS A 163 21.42 -5.56 17.41
C LYS A 163 22.53 -4.53 17.21
N LYS A 164 22.88 -4.23 15.96
CA LYS A 164 23.92 -3.26 15.59
C LYS A 164 23.44 -1.81 15.61
N ALA A 165 22.12 -1.60 15.63
CA ALA A 165 21.52 -0.28 15.72
C ALA A 165 21.98 0.41 17.01
N LYS A 166 22.64 1.57 16.86
CA LYS A 166 22.99 2.42 18.01
C LYS A 166 21.71 2.99 18.64
N ASN A 167 21.79 3.48 19.88
CA ASN A 167 20.69 4.24 20.51
C ASN A 167 20.53 5.60 19.83
N ILE A 168 19.91 5.61 18.65
CA ILE A 168 19.56 6.78 17.86
C ILE A 168 18.10 6.65 17.46
N GLY A 169 17.32 7.69 17.79
CA GLY A 169 15.95 7.89 17.36
C GLY A 169 15.01 6.69 17.58
N LYS A 170 13.91 6.71 16.80
CA LYS A 170 12.94 5.62 16.71
C LYS A 170 13.49 4.55 15.76
N LYS A 171 13.14 3.30 16.03
CA LYS A 171 13.37 2.17 15.12
C LYS A 171 12.04 1.82 14.46
N ILE A 172 12.05 1.65 13.15
CA ILE A 172 10.86 1.32 12.36
C ILE A 172 11.19 0.11 11.49
N ILE A 173 10.42 -0.95 11.57
CA ILE A 173 10.47 -2.08 10.65
C ILE A 173 9.33 -1.88 9.65
N VAL A 174 9.65 -1.92 8.35
CA VAL A 174 8.68 -1.79 7.26
C VAL A 174 8.80 -2.96 6.29
N THR A 175 7.67 -3.57 5.95
CA THR A 175 7.61 -4.73 5.05
C THR A 175 6.32 -4.71 4.22
N ASP A 176 6.38 -5.18 2.98
CA ASP A 176 5.22 -5.74 2.31
C ASP A 176 4.73 -6.95 3.13
N GLY A 177 3.42 -7.16 3.20
CA GLY A 177 2.81 -8.34 3.83
C GLY A 177 2.77 -9.54 2.89
N VAL A 178 2.41 -9.29 1.63
CA VAL A 178 2.50 -10.24 0.51
C VAL A 178 3.24 -9.55 -0.63
N PHE A 179 4.36 -10.10 -1.05
CA PHE A 179 5.21 -9.48 -2.05
C PHE A 179 4.65 -9.72 -3.46
N SER A 180 4.54 -8.64 -4.22
CA SER A 180 3.73 -8.61 -5.45
C SER A 180 4.21 -9.50 -6.59
N MET A 181 5.53 -9.74 -6.69
CA MET A 181 6.13 -10.43 -7.83
C MET A 181 6.18 -11.95 -7.60
N ASP A 182 6.57 -12.37 -6.40
CA ASP A 182 6.81 -13.78 -6.09
C ASP A 182 5.64 -14.42 -5.32
N GLY A 183 4.75 -13.61 -4.73
CA GLY A 183 3.55 -14.07 -4.02
C GLY A 183 3.83 -14.71 -2.66
N ASP A 184 5.06 -14.55 -2.16
CA ASP A 184 5.49 -14.93 -0.83
C ASP A 184 4.92 -13.99 0.24
N ILE A 185 4.85 -14.52 1.46
CA ILE A 185 4.24 -13.86 2.62
C ILE A 185 5.33 -13.55 3.63
N ALA A 186 5.38 -12.30 4.09
CA ALA A 186 6.35 -11.88 5.11
C ALA A 186 6.25 -12.73 6.38
N PRO A 187 7.38 -13.00 7.08
CA PRO A 187 7.40 -13.74 8.34
C PRO A 187 6.91 -12.85 9.50
N LEU A 188 5.67 -12.34 9.41
CA LEU A 188 5.13 -11.36 10.35
C LEU A 188 5.16 -11.80 11.81
N PRO A 189 4.93 -13.08 12.19
CA PRO A 189 5.07 -13.50 13.58
C PRO A 189 6.48 -13.25 14.13
N GLU A 190 7.52 -13.47 13.33
CA GLU A 190 8.91 -13.21 13.67
C GLU A 190 9.20 -11.71 13.72
N LEU A 191 8.74 -10.96 12.72
CA LEU A 191 8.91 -9.51 12.67
C LEU A 191 8.24 -8.82 13.87
N ALA A 192 7.03 -9.23 14.24
CA ALA A 192 6.33 -8.70 15.42
C ALA A 192 7.06 -9.00 16.74
N LYS A 193 7.66 -10.19 16.88
CA LYS A 193 8.50 -10.53 18.03
C LYS A 193 9.74 -9.64 18.10
N LEU A 194 10.38 -9.38 16.96
CA LEU A 194 11.56 -8.50 16.87
C LEU A 194 11.17 -7.04 17.15
N ALA A 195 10.07 -6.56 16.59
CA ALA A 195 9.53 -5.22 16.85
C ALA A 195 9.34 -5.00 18.36
N GLN A 196 8.68 -5.95 19.03
CA GLN A 196 8.50 -5.90 20.48
C GLN A 196 9.84 -5.96 21.25
N LYS A 197 10.75 -6.87 20.88
CA LYS A 197 12.03 -7.07 21.58
C LYS A 197 12.95 -5.85 21.51
N TYR A 198 12.94 -5.13 20.40
CA TYR A 198 13.84 -4.01 20.15
C TYR A 198 13.16 -2.64 20.24
N GLU A 199 11.91 -2.60 20.73
CA GLU A 199 11.06 -1.40 20.83
C GLU A 199 10.97 -0.63 19.50
N ALA A 200 10.81 -1.39 18.41
CA ALA A 200 10.62 -0.83 17.07
C ALA A 200 9.13 -0.80 16.71
N LEU A 201 8.73 0.23 15.95
CA LEU A 201 7.42 0.26 15.29
C LEU A 201 7.39 -0.77 14.16
N LEU A 202 6.25 -1.42 13.95
CA LEU A 202 6.04 -2.31 12.82
C LEU A 202 4.98 -1.76 11.87
N ILE A 203 5.39 -1.48 10.63
CA ILE A 203 4.55 -1.02 9.52
C ILE A 203 4.46 -2.13 8.47
N VAL A 204 3.25 -2.52 8.09
CA VAL A 204 3.01 -3.57 7.09
C VAL A 204 2.17 -3.02 5.95
N ASP A 205 2.63 -3.15 4.70
CA ASP A 205 1.83 -2.91 3.49
C ASP A 205 1.09 -4.20 3.11
N ASP A 206 -0.21 -4.23 3.35
CA ASP A 206 -1.07 -5.40 3.13
C ASP A 206 -1.87 -5.31 1.82
N ALA A 207 -1.41 -4.50 0.86
CA ALA A 207 -2.15 -4.26 -0.39
C ALA A 207 -2.47 -5.54 -1.19
N HIS A 208 -1.63 -6.58 -1.08
CA HIS A 208 -1.84 -7.87 -1.73
C HIS A 208 -2.45 -8.95 -0.83
N GLY A 209 -2.49 -8.76 0.48
CA GLY A 209 -3.17 -9.68 1.39
C GLY A 209 -4.65 -9.32 1.62
N GLU A 210 -5.00 -8.02 1.56
CA GLU A 210 -6.37 -7.55 1.70
C GLU A 210 -7.33 -8.17 0.68
N GLY A 211 -8.47 -8.64 1.17
CA GLY A 211 -9.48 -9.37 0.41
C GLY A 211 -9.13 -10.83 0.11
N VAL A 212 -7.89 -11.27 0.37
CA VAL A 212 -7.40 -12.62 0.02
C VAL A 212 -7.08 -13.44 1.27
N LEU A 213 -6.29 -12.88 2.19
CA LEU A 213 -5.82 -13.56 3.40
C LEU A 213 -6.70 -13.25 4.61
N GLY A 214 -6.58 -14.10 5.63
CA GLY A 214 -7.28 -13.93 6.90
C GLY A 214 -8.77 -14.24 6.84
N LYS A 215 -9.41 -14.23 8.01
CA LYS A 215 -10.85 -14.50 8.12
C LYS A 215 -11.63 -13.34 7.52
N ASN A 216 -12.49 -13.65 6.55
CA ASN A 216 -13.28 -12.68 5.78
C ASN A 216 -12.41 -11.68 4.98
N GLY A 217 -11.20 -12.07 4.57
CA GLY A 217 -10.34 -11.26 3.71
C GLY A 217 -9.66 -10.09 4.41
N ARG A 218 -9.55 -10.08 5.74
CA ARG A 218 -8.99 -8.95 6.51
C ARG A 218 -7.50 -8.68 6.27
N GLY A 219 -6.83 -9.63 5.62
CA GLY A 219 -5.45 -9.51 5.20
C GLY A 219 -4.46 -10.23 6.12
N VAL A 220 -3.18 -9.96 5.90
CA VAL A 220 -2.07 -10.75 6.45
C VAL A 220 -1.99 -10.68 7.99
N VAL A 221 -2.36 -9.55 8.59
CA VAL A 221 -2.31 -9.39 10.05
C VAL A 221 -3.37 -10.27 10.73
N ASP A 222 -4.57 -10.35 10.16
CA ASP A 222 -5.61 -11.26 10.64
C ASP A 222 -5.26 -12.73 10.37
N HIS A 223 -4.63 -13.03 9.23
CA HIS A 223 -4.15 -14.38 8.89
C HIS A 223 -3.25 -14.98 9.98
N PHE A 224 -2.34 -14.18 10.54
CA PHE A 224 -1.45 -14.60 11.62
C PHE A 224 -1.99 -14.31 13.03
N GLY A 225 -3.17 -13.70 13.17
CA GLY A 225 -3.74 -13.33 14.48
C GLY A 225 -2.91 -12.28 15.23
N LEU A 226 -2.35 -11.31 14.51
CA LEU A 226 -1.41 -10.30 15.04
C LEU A 226 -2.07 -8.93 15.27
N HIS A 227 -3.41 -8.88 15.37
CA HIS A 227 -4.13 -7.66 15.74
C HIS A 227 -3.56 -7.02 17.00
N GLY A 228 -3.30 -5.71 16.96
CA GLY A 228 -2.68 -4.95 18.05
C GLY A 228 -1.17 -5.16 18.25
N LYS A 229 -0.52 -6.01 17.43
CA LYS A 229 0.94 -6.20 17.42
C LYS A 229 1.64 -5.56 16.22
N VAL A 230 0.87 -5.17 15.20
CA VAL A 230 1.32 -4.31 14.09
C VAL A 230 0.84 -2.89 14.41
N ASP A 231 1.73 -1.91 14.35
CA ASP A 231 1.39 -0.53 14.74
C ASP A 231 0.64 0.21 13.63
N ILE A 232 1.01 -0.06 12.36
CA ILE A 232 0.38 0.53 11.19
C ILE A 232 0.21 -0.51 10.09
N GLU A 233 -1.02 -0.65 9.59
CA GLU A 233 -1.34 -1.39 8.37
C GLU A 233 -1.63 -0.39 7.25
N VAL A 234 -0.85 -0.45 6.18
CA VAL A 234 -1.08 0.30 4.95
C VAL A 234 -1.81 -0.62 3.96
N GLY A 235 -2.85 -0.10 3.32
CA GLY A 235 -3.69 -0.87 2.41
C GLY A 235 -4.03 -0.13 1.12
N THR A 236 -4.65 -0.84 0.17
CA THR A 236 -5.13 -0.26 -1.08
C THR A 236 -6.56 -0.67 -1.39
N LEU A 237 -7.33 0.27 -1.92
CA LEU A 237 -8.68 0.01 -2.43
C LEU A 237 -8.68 -0.37 -3.92
N SER A 238 -7.51 -0.34 -4.57
CA SER A 238 -7.38 -0.52 -6.02
C SER A 238 -7.16 -1.96 -6.51
N LYS A 239 -7.13 -2.93 -5.60
CA LYS A 239 -6.90 -4.35 -5.91
C LYS A 239 -8.14 -5.17 -5.61
N ALA A 240 -8.15 -5.93 -4.51
CA ALA A 240 -9.28 -6.78 -4.15
C ALA A 240 -10.62 -6.03 -4.02
N PHE A 241 -10.59 -4.78 -3.55
CA PHE A 241 -11.79 -3.93 -3.42
C PHE A 241 -12.28 -3.34 -4.76
N GLY A 242 -11.47 -3.37 -5.82
CA GLY A 242 -11.88 -3.03 -7.19
C GLY A 242 -12.14 -1.55 -7.47
N VAL A 243 -11.69 -0.61 -6.63
CA VAL A 243 -11.92 0.83 -6.84
C VAL A 243 -10.60 1.60 -6.88
N VAL A 244 -10.51 2.76 -6.25
CA VAL A 244 -9.28 3.55 -6.09
C VAL A 244 -9.20 4.08 -4.66
N GLY A 245 -7.98 4.37 -4.21
CA GLY A 245 -7.73 4.82 -2.84
C GLY A 245 -6.67 3.98 -2.15
N GLY A 246 -6.16 4.50 -1.05
CA GLY A 246 -5.33 3.77 -0.08
C GLY A 246 -5.75 4.18 1.32
N PHE A 247 -5.17 3.52 2.32
CA PHE A 247 -5.43 3.89 3.70
C PHE A 247 -4.27 3.48 4.61
N ALA A 248 -4.25 4.07 5.79
CA ALA A 248 -3.42 3.62 6.91
C ALA A 248 -4.33 3.41 8.12
N GLY A 249 -4.25 2.24 8.73
CA GLY A 249 -4.99 1.86 9.94
C GLY A 249 -4.04 1.52 11.09
N GLY A 250 -4.44 1.83 12.32
CA GLY A 250 -3.58 1.59 13.47
C GLY A 250 -4.17 2.18 14.76
N LYS A 251 -3.28 2.44 15.72
CA LYS A 251 -3.65 3.09 16.99
C LYS A 251 -4.17 4.50 16.76
N LYS A 252 -5.14 4.92 17.58
CA LYS A 252 -5.81 6.22 17.45
C LYS A 252 -4.82 7.40 17.44
N GLU A 253 -3.79 7.35 18.28
CA GLU A 253 -2.79 8.41 18.40
C GLU A 253 -1.95 8.53 17.11
N ILE A 254 -1.62 7.39 16.49
CA ILE A 254 -0.85 7.35 15.24
C ILE A 254 -1.71 7.91 14.10
N ILE A 255 -2.95 7.46 13.97
CA ILE A 255 -3.84 7.93 12.90
C ILE A 255 -4.20 9.40 13.07
N ALA A 256 -4.35 9.89 14.30
CA ALA A 256 -4.54 11.30 14.58
C ALA A 256 -3.32 12.15 14.17
N TRP A 257 -2.09 11.62 14.33
CA TRP A 257 -0.87 12.29 13.88
C TRP A 257 -0.74 12.33 12.34
N LEU A 258 -1.26 11.32 11.64
CA LEU A 258 -1.24 11.25 10.18
C LEU A 258 -2.30 12.15 9.48
N ARG A 259 -3.29 12.66 10.22
CA ARG A 259 -4.38 13.49 9.68
C ARG A 259 -4.04 14.98 9.70
#